data_AF-A0A1G8UAB0-F1
#
_entry.id   AF-A0A1G8UAB0-F1
#
_cell.length_a   1.000
_cell.length_b   1.000
_cell.length_c   1.000
_cell.angle_alpha   90.00
_cell.angle_beta   90.00
_cell.angle_gamma   90.00
#
_symmetry.space_group_name_H-M   'P 1'
#
loop_
_entity.id
_entity.type
_entity.pdbx_description
1 polymer ?
#
loop_
_entity_poly.entity_id
_entity_poly.type
_entity_poly.pdbx_seq_one_letter_code
_entity_poly.pdbx_strand_id
1 'polypeptide(L)'
;MINNLSMNIKSALVAAAILLFTYFYYTGKGGSFLSLGSAIAFWLLCGAAIAICTLIVRLVAHMAVSGLVYPNAVCMILLPFLCILLLFWLAFGSFSMPAFADSPGYVAALSGFFRSHLLYITVVSIIIGVGLYFSLPKDIPAPRSLFNANMLFALSVAVAFVLSAAAFYWAKKISQPPLDPKYTTYKNLGEGLQSQDLEISPLLDAGSDYTASQPYYLEERGELIISLHYASSNKNAPLFKIFRIDKQGKIADSLDAAELTNSSESLIFDKGLVRPADSKSAYFWIFDGTKTLVQEGWPDSKNEITELQKDTAAVRLEYFHKTARLECGTGSQVRWNGTGYFQIFYRDDTARFKIDSLYAQDADGGCGARPVDYYSAEGLDLALLRLDEKTYYIVKPKKK
;
A
#
# COMPACT_ATOMS: atom_id res chain seq x y z
N MET A 1 22.69 22.84 -48.14
CA MET A 1 23.43 22.34 -46.96
C MET A 1 23.21 23.20 -45.70
N ILE A 2 23.24 24.54 -45.78
CA ILE A 2 23.08 25.47 -44.64
C ILE A 2 21.72 25.35 -43.93
N ASN A 3 20.60 25.14 -44.67
CA ASN A 3 19.26 24.98 -44.07
C ASN A 3 19.11 23.71 -43.20
N ASN A 4 19.80 22.61 -43.56
CA ASN A 4 19.77 21.38 -42.77
C ASN A 4 20.55 21.52 -41.45
N LEU A 5 21.67 22.25 -41.46
CA LEU A 5 22.46 22.48 -40.25
C LEU A 5 21.70 23.32 -39.21
N SER A 6 20.98 24.35 -39.67
CA SER A 6 20.14 25.21 -38.82
C SER A 6 19.00 24.42 -38.15
N MET A 7 18.31 23.55 -38.89
CA MET A 7 17.23 22.73 -38.35
C MET A 7 17.71 21.68 -37.34
N ASN A 8 18.93 21.16 -37.50
CA ASN A 8 19.52 20.18 -36.58
C ASN A 8 19.84 20.79 -35.22
N ILE A 9 20.43 21.98 -35.21
CA ILE A 9 20.77 22.71 -33.98
C ILE A 9 19.48 23.09 -33.24
N LYS A 10 18.46 23.61 -33.93
CA LYS A 10 17.15 23.93 -33.34
C LYS A 10 16.47 22.71 -32.72
N SER A 11 16.49 21.57 -33.43
CA SER A 11 15.89 20.32 -32.93
C SER A 11 16.63 19.77 -31.71
N ALA A 12 17.96 19.89 -31.69
CA ALA A 12 18.78 19.48 -30.56
C ALA A 12 18.53 20.37 -29.32
N LEU A 13 18.34 21.68 -29.51
CA LEU A 13 17.99 22.60 -28.42
C LEU A 13 16.60 22.28 -27.83
N VAL A 14 15.61 21.99 -28.68
CA VAL A 14 14.27 21.56 -28.24
C VAL A 14 14.36 20.23 -27.47
N ALA A 15 15.12 19.26 -27.98
CA ALA A 15 15.35 17.99 -27.30
C ALA A 15 16.06 18.16 -25.93
N ALA A 16 17.06 19.03 -25.85
CA ALA A 16 17.75 19.36 -24.60
C ALA A 16 16.79 20.00 -23.57
N ALA A 17 15.92 20.91 -24.01
CA ALA A 17 14.90 21.51 -23.14
C ALA A 17 13.90 20.48 -22.60
N ILE A 18 13.42 19.57 -23.46
CA ILE A 18 12.53 18.47 -23.04
C ILE A 18 13.22 17.59 -21.99
N LEU A 19 14.49 17.25 -22.19
CA LEU A 19 15.23 16.40 -21.25
C LEU A 19 15.54 17.08 -19.94
N LEU A 20 15.90 18.36 -19.96
CA LEU A 20 16.09 19.15 -18.75
C LEU A 20 14.79 19.19 -17.94
N PHE A 21 13.66 19.46 -18.58
CA PHE A 21 12.35 19.44 -17.93
C PHE A 21 11.99 18.05 -17.40
N THR A 22 12.22 16.99 -18.19
CA THR A 22 11.99 15.60 -17.78
C THR A 22 12.79 15.25 -16.53
N TYR A 23 14.06 15.64 -16.48
CA TYR A 23 14.93 15.45 -15.33
C TYR A 23 14.33 16.12 -14.08
N PHE A 24 14.07 17.42 -14.12
CA PHE A 24 13.51 18.14 -12.95
C PHE A 24 12.12 17.66 -12.53
N TYR A 25 11.28 17.23 -13.48
CA TYR A 25 9.94 16.74 -13.20
C TYR A 25 9.94 15.42 -12.42
N TYR A 26 10.89 14.52 -12.70
CA TYR A 26 10.95 13.20 -12.08
C TYR A 26 11.98 13.07 -10.95
N THR A 27 13.02 13.92 -10.87
CA THR A 27 14.00 13.88 -9.75
C THR A 27 13.38 14.24 -8.40
N GLY A 28 12.33 15.06 -8.38
CA GLY A 28 11.55 15.35 -7.17
C GLY A 28 10.67 14.19 -6.66
N LYS A 29 10.60 13.05 -7.37
CA LYS A 29 9.72 11.91 -7.05
C LYS A 29 10.44 10.72 -6.37
N GLY A 30 11.70 10.91 -5.93
CA GLY A 30 12.42 9.94 -5.09
C GLY A 30 13.13 8.85 -5.89
N GLY A 31 14.43 9.05 -6.08
CA GLY A 31 15.36 8.05 -6.62
C GLY A 31 16.77 8.60 -6.57
N SER A 32 17.54 8.21 -5.55
CA SER A 32 18.94 8.67 -5.39
C SER A 32 19.87 7.80 -6.23
N PHE A 33 20.71 8.41 -7.08
CA PHE A 33 21.76 7.72 -7.84
C PHE A 33 23.10 8.43 -7.61
N LEU A 34 23.91 7.90 -6.71
CA LEU A 34 25.30 8.33 -6.52
C LEU A 34 26.23 7.10 -6.50
N SER A 35 26.72 6.70 -7.67
CA SER A 35 28.03 6.04 -7.82
C SER A 35 28.69 6.47 -9.14
N LEU A 36 30.03 6.51 -9.21
CA LEU A 36 30.77 7.01 -10.37
C LEU A 36 30.45 6.21 -11.68
N GLY A 37 30.11 4.93 -11.55
CA GLY A 37 29.64 4.09 -12.66
C GLY A 37 28.22 4.43 -13.14
N SER A 38 27.35 4.91 -12.24
CA SER A 38 26.01 5.38 -12.61
C SER A 38 26.06 6.70 -13.37
N ALA A 39 27.09 7.53 -13.18
CA ALA A 39 27.26 8.78 -13.92
C ALA A 39 27.56 8.55 -15.41
N ILE A 40 28.43 7.59 -15.76
CA ILE A 40 28.75 7.27 -17.16
C ILE A 40 27.54 6.63 -17.86
N ALA A 41 26.88 5.67 -17.20
CA ALA A 41 25.63 5.10 -17.70
C ALA A 41 24.54 6.17 -17.85
N PHE A 42 24.45 7.11 -16.92
CA PHE A 42 23.54 8.25 -16.99
C PHE A 42 23.86 9.16 -18.18
N TRP A 43 25.12 9.54 -18.41
CA TRP A 43 25.48 10.37 -19.56
C TRP A 43 25.25 9.66 -20.90
N LEU A 44 25.49 8.34 -20.97
CA LEU A 44 25.16 7.53 -22.15
C LEU A 44 23.65 7.45 -22.38
N LEU A 45 22.86 7.22 -21.32
CA LEU A 45 21.40 7.21 -21.38
C LEU A 45 20.83 8.59 -21.72
N CYS A 46 21.39 9.66 -21.17
CA CYS A 46 21.05 11.04 -21.51
C CYS A 46 21.42 11.33 -22.96
N GLY A 47 22.61 10.97 -23.43
CA GLY A 47 23.02 11.14 -24.82
C GLY A 47 22.11 10.38 -25.80
N ALA A 48 21.79 9.13 -25.48
CA ALA A 48 20.84 8.33 -26.25
C ALA A 48 19.43 8.94 -26.22
N ALA A 49 18.98 9.42 -25.06
CA ALA A 49 17.69 10.09 -24.93
C ALA A 49 17.65 11.42 -25.71
N ILE A 50 18.75 12.21 -25.73
CA ILE A 50 18.87 13.42 -26.55
C ILE A 50 18.76 13.05 -28.02
N ALA A 51 19.48 12.01 -28.46
CA ALA A 51 19.44 11.56 -29.85
C ALA A 51 18.04 11.10 -30.26
N ILE A 52 17.35 10.30 -29.43
CA ILE A 52 15.98 9.84 -29.66
C ILE A 52 15.01 11.02 -29.68
N CYS A 53 15.06 11.92 -28.68
CA CYS A 53 14.22 13.11 -28.65
C CYS A 53 14.45 14.00 -29.88
N THR A 54 15.70 14.15 -30.29
CA THR A 54 16.07 14.93 -31.48
C THR A 54 15.53 14.27 -32.76
N LEU A 55 15.59 12.94 -32.87
CA LEU A 55 14.99 12.20 -33.98
C LEU A 55 13.48 12.35 -34.02
N ILE A 56 12.80 12.27 -32.88
CA ILE A 56 11.35 12.48 -32.76
C ILE A 56 10.99 13.91 -33.19
N VAL A 57 11.67 14.92 -32.65
CA VAL A 57 11.43 16.33 -33.02
C VAL A 57 11.68 16.55 -34.51
N ARG A 58 12.74 15.95 -35.09
CA ARG A 58 13.02 16.04 -36.53
C ARG A 58 11.99 15.31 -37.38
N LEU A 59 11.48 14.17 -36.94
CA LEU A 59 10.40 13.46 -37.62
C LEU A 59 9.13 14.34 -37.65
N VAL A 60 8.78 14.95 -36.52
CA VAL A 60 7.63 15.88 -36.45
C VAL A 60 7.88 17.13 -37.30
N ALA A 61 9.08 17.71 -37.28
CA ALA A 61 9.47 18.82 -38.14
C ALA A 61 9.36 18.45 -39.63
N HIS A 62 9.84 17.27 -40.01
CA HIS A 62 9.76 16.75 -41.37
C HIS A 62 8.30 16.57 -41.81
N MET A 63 7.44 16.02 -40.95
CA MET A 63 6.00 15.92 -41.23
C MET A 63 5.37 17.30 -41.44
N ALA A 64 5.77 18.31 -40.66
CA ALA A 64 5.28 19.67 -40.83
C ALA A 64 5.77 20.32 -42.14
N VAL A 65 7.06 20.18 -42.48
CA VAL A 65 7.63 20.71 -43.73
C VAL A 65 7.06 20.01 -44.97
N SER A 66 6.78 18.70 -44.86
CA SER A 66 6.22 17.90 -45.96
C SER A 66 4.73 18.17 -46.23
N GLY A 67 4.13 19.12 -45.51
CA GLY A 67 2.71 19.46 -45.67
C GLY A 67 1.74 18.41 -45.11
N LEU A 68 2.18 17.58 -44.15
CA LEU A 68 1.31 16.63 -43.45
C LEU A 68 0.66 17.23 -42.20
N VAL A 69 1.21 18.34 -41.69
CA VAL A 69 0.67 19.09 -40.55
C VAL A 69 0.35 20.50 -41.00
N TYR A 70 -0.89 20.92 -40.74
CA TYR A 70 -1.34 22.27 -41.02
C TYR A 70 -0.50 23.29 -40.22
N PRO A 71 0.04 24.34 -40.85
CA PRO A 71 1.02 25.24 -40.26
C PRO A 71 0.38 26.25 -39.29
N ASN A 72 -0.27 25.73 -38.25
CA ASN A 72 -0.90 26.49 -37.17
C ASN A 72 -0.38 25.99 -35.82
N ALA A 73 -0.04 26.91 -34.92
CA ALA A 73 0.45 26.59 -33.58
C ALA A 73 -0.47 25.62 -32.82
N VAL A 74 -1.80 25.74 -32.96
CA VAL A 74 -2.79 24.84 -32.34
C VAL A 74 -2.59 23.41 -32.84
N CYS A 75 -2.48 23.18 -34.15
CA CYS A 75 -2.26 21.85 -34.70
C CYS A 75 -0.88 21.30 -34.30
N MET A 76 0.14 22.16 -34.27
CA MET A 76 1.50 21.77 -33.89
C MET A 76 1.64 21.42 -32.40
N ILE A 77 0.73 21.87 -31.53
CA ILE A 77 0.69 21.49 -30.12
C ILE A 77 -0.27 20.31 -29.88
N LEU A 78 -1.47 20.37 -30.46
CA LEU A 78 -2.54 19.39 -30.24
C LEU A 78 -2.16 17.99 -30.73
N LEU A 79 -1.55 17.89 -31.93
CA LEU A 79 -1.22 16.58 -32.49
C LEU A 79 -0.14 15.85 -31.68
N PRO A 80 1.00 16.48 -31.31
CA PRO A 80 1.94 15.86 -30.39
C PRO A 80 1.31 15.54 -29.03
N PHE A 81 0.47 16.42 -28.49
CA PHE A 81 -0.20 16.18 -27.22
C PHE A 81 -1.03 14.89 -27.23
N LEU A 82 -1.90 14.72 -28.23
CA LEU A 82 -2.75 13.54 -28.31
C LEU A 82 -1.95 12.26 -28.56
N CYS A 83 -0.93 12.32 -29.43
CA CYS A 83 -0.07 11.17 -29.69
C CYS A 83 0.72 10.75 -28.45
N ILE A 84 1.35 11.70 -27.75
CA ILE A 84 2.11 11.42 -26.53
C ILE A 84 1.17 10.91 -25.43
N LEU A 85 0.00 11.52 -25.27
CA LEU A 85 -1.02 11.07 -24.31
C LEU A 85 -1.44 9.63 -24.56
N LEU A 86 -1.75 9.27 -25.81
CA LEU A 86 -2.13 7.91 -26.17
C LEU A 86 -0.97 6.93 -25.91
N LEU A 87 0.25 7.25 -26.30
CA LEU A 87 1.41 6.38 -26.09
C LEU A 87 1.70 6.17 -24.60
N PHE A 88 1.68 7.24 -23.80
CA PHE A 88 1.84 7.15 -22.35
C PHE A 88 0.74 6.32 -21.71
N TRP A 89 -0.51 6.49 -22.17
CA TRP A 89 -1.64 5.70 -21.69
C TRP A 89 -1.51 4.22 -22.04
N LEU A 90 -1.14 3.88 -23.28
CA LEU A 90 -0.93 2.49 -23.69
C LEU A 90 0.21 1.83 -22.89
N ALA A 91 1.30 2.55 -22.65
CA ALA A 91 2.41 2.07 -21.83
C ALA A 91 1.96 1.87 -20.36
N PHE A 92 1.29 2.86 -19.77
CA PHE A 92 0.77 2.77 -18.40
C PHE A 92 -0.23 1.63 -18.26
N GLY A 93 -1.23 1.55 -19.15
CA GLY A 93 -2.24 0.50 -19.18
C GLY A 93 -1.65 -0.91 -19.30
N SER A 94 -0.58 -1.06 -20.07
CA SER A 94 0.09 -2.36 -20.27
C SER A 94 0.90 -2.75 -19.03
N PHE A 95 1.81 -1.89 -18.57
CA PHE A 95 2.87 -2.25 -17.63
C PHE A 95 2.61 -1.83 -16.18
N SER A 96 1.87 -0.76 -15.95
CA SER A 96 1.76 -0.13 -14.63
C SER A 96 0.35 -0.20 -14.05
N MET A 97 -0.66 -0.40 -14.89
CA MET A 97 -2.04 -0.42 -14.45
C MET A 97 -2.33 -1.68 -13.64
N PRO A 98 -2.69 -1.53 -12.34
CA PRO A 98 -3.00 -2.66 -11.48
C PRO A 98 -4.33 -3.29 -11.90
N ALA A 99 -4.49 -4.57 -11.57
CA ALA A 99 -5.80 -5.19 -11.62
C ALA A 99 -6.70 -4.59 -10.53
N PHE A 100 -7.99 -4.45 -10.81
CA PHE A 100 -8.95 -3.82 -9.90
C PHE A 100 -10.28 -4.59 -9.87
N ALA A 101 -10.99 -4.51 -8.74
CA ALA A 101 -12.27 -5.19 -8.57
C ALA A 101 -13.46 -4.42 -9.15
N ASP A 102 -13.47 -3.09 -9.02
CA ASP A 102 -14.64 -2.26 -9.25
C ASP A 102 -14.33 -0.95 -10.01
N SER A 103 -15.39 -0.20 -10.34
CA SER A 103 -15.26 1.07 -11.05
C SER A 103 -14.46 2.13 -10.26
N PRO A 104 -14.66 2.30 -8.94
CA PRO A 104 -13.81 3.18 -8.12
C PRO A 104 -12.31 2.88 -8.25
N GLY A 105 -11.90 1.61 -8.19
CA GLY A 105 -10.49 1.22 -8.36
C GLY A 105 -9.93 1.60 -9.73
N TYR A 106 -10.71 1.38 -10.79
CA TYR A 106 -10.33 1.79 -12.15
C TYR A 106 -10.18 3.32 -12.29
N VAL A 107 -11.16 4.07 -11.76
CA VAL A 107 -11.16 5.54 -11.81
C VAL A 107 -9.99 6.10 -11.02
N ALA A 108 -9.63 5.49 -9.88
CA ALA A 108 -8.45 5.86 -9.11
C ALA A 108 -7.16 5.67 -9.92
N ALA A 109 -7.00 4.55 -10.64
CA ALA A 109 -5.85 4.31 -11.51
C ALA A 109 -5.78 5.31 -12.68
N LEU A 110 -6.92 5.57 -13.34
CA LEU A 110 -7.02 6.56 -14.41
C LEU A 110 -6.68 7.98 -13.91
N SER A 111 -7.21 8.38 -12.76
CA SER A 111 -6.92 9.67 -12.11
C SER A 111 -5.44 9.78 -11.73
N GLY A 112 -4.86 8.70 -11.19
CA GLY A 112 -3.44 8.60 -10.88
C GLY A 112 -2.54 8.83 -12.10
N PHE A 113 -2.92 8.27 -13.25
CA PHE A 113 -2.23 8.51 -14.53
C PHE A 113 -2.25 9.99 -14.92
N PHE A 114 -3.43 10.61 -14.94
CA PHE A 114 -3.55 12.02 -15.33
C PHE A 114 -2.80 12.94 -14.34
N ARG A 115 -2.94 12.71 -13.04
CA ARG A 115 -2.22 13.47 -12.01
C ARG A 115 -0.70 13.36 -12.17
N SER A 116 -0.21 12.20 -12.60
CA SER A 116 1.23 11.91 -12.72
C SER A 116 1.86 12.38 -14.01
N HIS A 117 1.10 12.44 -15.12
CA HIS A 117 1.66 12.63 -16.46
C HIS A 117 1.05 13.77 -17.27
N LEU A 118 -0.17 14.23 -16.96
CA LEU A 118 -0.85 15.22 -17.81
C LEU A 118 -0.06 16.54 -17.93
N LEU A 119 0.45 17.05 -16.80
CA LEU A 119 1.25 18.27 -16.78
C LEU A 119 2.53 18.09 -17.62
N TYR A 120 3.21 16.95 -17.46
CA TYR A 120 4.41 16.62 -18.21
C TYR A 120 4.14 16.60 -19.72
N ILE A 121 3.12 15.85 -20.15
CA ILE A 121 2.72 15.72 -21.56
C ILE A 121 2.36 17.09 -22.14
N THR A 122 1.63 17.91 -21.37
CA THR A 122 1.23 19.27 -21.79
C THR A 122 2.45 20.15 -22.05
N VAL A 123 3.40 20.22 -21.10
CA VAL A 123 4.59 21.06 -21.24
C VAL A 123 5.48 20.59 -22.39
N VAL A 124 5.71 19.28 -22.52
CA VAL A 124 6.50 18.72 -23.63
C VAL A 124 5.86 19.04 -24.98
N SER A 125 4.53 18.92 -25.09
CA SER A 125 3.81 19.21 -26.32
C SER A 125 3.84 20.69 -26.69
N ILE A 126 3.79 21.59 -25.69
CA ILE A 126 3.98 23.03 -25.91
C ILE A 126 5.40 23.32 -26.39
N ILE A 127 6.43 22.75 -25.76
CA ILE A 127 7.84 22.93 -26.16
C ILE A 127 8.06 22.46 -27.60
N ILE A 128 7.51 21.30 -27.97
CA ILE A 128 7.57 20.78 -29.34
C ILE A 128 6.82 21.72 -30.29
N GLY A 129 5.55 22.01 -30.01
CA GLY A 129 4.69 22.77 -30.93
C GLY A 129 5.17 24.20 -31.15
N VAL A 130 5.57 24.90 -30.08
CA VAL A 130 6.12 26.26 -30.15
C VAL A 130 7.50 26.24 -30.84
N GLY A 131 8.37 25.30 -30.46
CA GLY A 131 9.70 25.16 -31.05
C GLY A 131 9.65 24.90 -32.55
N LEU A 132 8.71 24.07 -33.00
CA LEU A 132 8.47 23.79 -34.42
C LEU A 132 7.84 24.99 -35.14
N TYR A 133 6.82 25.61 -34.55
CA TYR A 133 6.13 26.76 -35.15
C TYR A 133 7.09 27.91 -35.49
N PHE A 134 8.01 28.25 -34.57
CA PHE A 134 9.01 29.29 -34.82
C PHE A 134 10.18 28.83 -35.71
N SER A 135 10.34 27.52 -35.93
CA SER A 135 11.40 26.97 -36.76
C SER A 135 11.01 26.80 -38.22
N LEU A 136 9.71 26.80 -38.53
CA LEU A 136 9.18 26.61 -39.88
C LEU A 136 9.10 27.94 -40.65
N PRO A 137 9.27 27.91 -41.99
CA PRO A 137 9.00 29.06 -42.85
C PRO A 137 7.57 29.59 -42.65
N LYS A 138 7.40 30.91 -42.55
CA LYS A 138 6.10 31.55 -42.24
C LYS A 138 5.08 31.51 -43.39
N ASP A 139 5.54 31.22 -44.61
CA ASP A 139 4.74 31.30 -45.84
C ASP A 139 4.58 29.92 -46.51
N ILE A 140 4.29 28.86 -45.75
CA ILE A 140 3.94 27.56 -46.33
C ILE A 140 2.46 27.59 -46.72
N PRO A 141 2.10 27.71 -48.02
CA PRO A 141 0.71 27.64 -48.44
C PRO A 141 0.18 26.23 -48.14
N ALA A 142 -0.84 26.14 -47.27
CA ALA A 142 -1.48 24.89 -46.91
C ALA A 142 -2.97 24.92 -47.30
N PRO A 143 -3.48 23.92 -48.02
CA PRO A 143 -4.88 23.86 -48.38
C PRO A 143 -5.74 23.61 -47.13
N ARG A 144 -6.95 24.16 -47.10
CA ARG A 144 -7.91 23.96 -45.99
C ARG A 144 -8.26 22.48 -45.77
N SER A 145 -8.17 21.64 -46.80
CA SER A 145 -8.33 20.19 -46.70
C SER A 145 -7.32 19.54 -45.74
N LEU A 146 -6.10 20.09 -45.63
CA LEU A 146 -5.08 19.61 -44.71
C LEU A 146 -5.48 19.84 -43.24
N PHE A 147 -6.03 21.02 -42.93
CA PHE A 147 -6.58 21.31 -41.60
C PHE A 147 -7.66 20.30 -41.21
N ASN A 148 -8.60 20.03 -42.11
CA ASN A 148 -9.67 19.06 -41.88
C ASN A 148 -9.10 17.65 -41.66
N ALA A 149 -8.09 17.24 -42.44
CA ALA A 149 -7.41 15.96 -42.26
C ALA A 149 -6.70 15.86 -40.89
N ASN A 150 -6.03 16.92 -40.45
CA ASN A 150 -5.39 16.94 -39.13
C ASN A 150 -6.42 16.91 -37.99
N MET A 151 -7.55 17.61 -38.13
CA MET A 151 -8.64 17.54 -37.15
C MET A 151 -9.28 16.15 -37.10
N LEU A 152 -9.48 15.51 -38.25
CA LEU A 152 -9.97 14.13 -38.32
C LEU A 152 -8.99 13.14 -37.70
N PHE A 153 -7.69 13.34 -37.92
CA PHE A 153 -6.66 12.56 -37.26
C PHE A 153 -6.67 12.78 -35.74
N ALA A 154 -6.76 14.02 -35.26
CA ALA A 154 -6.88 14.33 -33.83
C ALA A 154 -8.09 13.64 -33.20
N LEU A 155 -9.25 13.71 -33.87
CA LEU A 155 -10.46 13.02 -33.44
C LEU A 155 -10.25 11.50 -33.40
N SER A 156 -9.63 10.92 -34.42
CA SER A 156 -9.31 9.47 -34.47
C SER A 156 -8.41 9.04 -33.31
N VAL A 157 -7.39 9.84 -32.96
CA VAL A 157 -6.50 9.56 -31.81
C VAL A 157 -7.26 9.69 -30.48
N ALA A 158 -8.14 10.67 -30.33
CA ALA A 158 -8.99 10.79 -29.15
C ALA A 158 -9.95 9.61 -28.99
N VAL A 159 -10.56 9.15 -30.09
CA VAL A 159 -11.39 7.93 -30.10
C VAL A 159 -10.55 6.71 -29.73
N ALA A 160 -9.34 6.56 -30.29
CA ALA A 160 -8.44 5.47 -29.93
C ALA A 160 -8.05 5.49 -28.44
N PHE A 161 -7.85 6.67 -27.85
CA PHE A 161 -7.64 6.82 -26.42
C PHE A 161 -8.84 6.31 -25.61
N VAL A 162 -10.06 6.76 -25.93
CA VAL A 162 -11.28 6.31 -25.22
C VAL A 162 -11.49 4.80 -25.35
N LEU A 163 -11.31 4.25 -26.56
CA LEU A 163 -11.45 2.81 -26.81
C LEU A 163 -10.38 2.00 -26.07
N SER A 164 -9.14 2.46 -26.05
CA SER A 164 -8.07 1.79 -25.30
C SER A 164 -8.32 1.86 -23.79
N ALA A 165 -8.90 2.95 -23.28
CA ALA A 165 -9.30 3.04 -21.89
C ALA A 165 -10.37 2.00 -21.54
N ALA A 166 -11.43 1.90 -22.36
CA ALA A 166 -12.44 0.86 -22.21
C ALA A 166 -11.83 -0.56 -22.32
N ALA A 167 -10.89 -0.78 -23.25
CA ALA A 167 -10.22 -2.06 -23.40
C ALA A 167 -9.41 -2.45 -22.16
N PHE A 168 -8.63 -1.52 -21.59
CA PHE A 168 -7.90 -1.77 -20.33
C PHE A 168 -8.85 -1.98 -19.14
N TYR A 169 -10.00 -1.30 -19.11
CA TYR A 169 -11.02 -1.59 -18.10
C TYR A 169 -11.38 -3.09 -18.12
N TRP A 170 -11.75 -3.63 -19.28
CA TRP A 170 -12.14 -5.03 -19.37
C TRP A 170 -10.97 -5.99 -19.18
N ALA A 171 -9.78 -5.66 -19.69
CA ALA A 171 -8.60 -6.51 -19.60
C ALA A 171 -8.01 -6.61 -18.18
N LYS A 172 -8.12 -5.54 -17.37
CA LYS A 172 -7.53 -5.46 -16.03
C LYS A 172 -8.55 -5.67 -14.91
N LYS A 173 -9.85 -5.69 -15.22
CA LYS A 173 -10.89 -6.02 -14.24
C LYS A 173 -10.73 -7.44 -13.74
N ILE A 174 -10.73 -7.60 -12.42
CA ILE A 174 -10.64 -8.92 -11.78
C ILE A 174 -11.91 -9.70 -12.08
N SER A 175 -11.76 -10.87 -12.71
CA SER A 175 -12.87 -11.78 -12.94
C SER A 175 -13.27 -12.46 -11.64
N GLN A 176 -14.42 -12.05 -11.10
CA GLN A 176 -15.04 -12.61 -9.90
C GLN A 176 -16.54 -12.29 -9.90
N PRO A 177 -17.37 -13.10 -9.20
CA PRO A 177 -18.78 -12.77 -9.04
C PRO A 177 -18.95 -11.44 -8.30
N PRO A 178 -20.06 -10.70 -8.56
CA PRO A 178 -20.39 -9.52 -7.79
C PRO A 178 -20.53 -9.88 -6.30
N LEU A 179 -20.17 -8.96 -5.42
CA LEU A 179 -20.31 -9.13 -3.99
C LEU A 179 -21.80 -9.30 -3.65
N ASP A 180 -22.14 -10.37 -2.95
CA ASP A 180 -23.50 -10.59 -2.45
C ASP A 180 -23.89 -9.42 -1.53
N PRO A 181 -25.09 -8.80 -1.72
CA PRO A 181 -25.57 -7.72 -0.90
C PRO A 181 -25.48 -7.97 0.61
N LYS A 182 -25.60 -9.23 1.08
CA LYS A 182 -25.47 -9.54 2.52
C LYS A 182 -24.12 -9.16 3.11
N TYR A 183 -23.04 -9.14 2.31
CA TYR A 183 -21.70 -8.76 2.76
C TYR A 183 -21.51 -7.24 2.84
N THR A 184 -22.35 -6.46 2.15
CA THR A 184 -22.27 -4.98 2.15
C THR A 184 -22.62 -4.38 3.52
N THR A 185 -23.33 -5.11 4.38
CA THR A 185 -23.68 -4.68 5.73
C THR A 185 -22.58 -4.95 6.76
N TYR A 186 -21.51 -5.67 6.38
CA TYR A 186 -20.41 -5.99 7.29
C TYR A 186 -19.55 -4.75 7.51
N LYS A 187 -19.29 -4.42 8.77
CA LYS A 187 -18.44 -3.28 9.15
C LYS A 187 -17.03 -3.71 9.52
N ASN A 188 -16.09 -2.79 9.42
CA ASN A 188 -14.72 -2.99 9.90
C ASN A 188 -14.69 -3.03 11.43
N LEU A 189 -13.73 -3.77 12.02
CA LEU A 189 -13.55 -3.86 13.48
C LEU A 189 -13.33 -2.48 14.14
N GLY A 190 -12.60 -1.59 13.47
CA GLY A 190 -12.29 -0.25 13.96
C GLY A 190 -13.49 0.71 14.04
N GLU A 191 -14.62 0.38 13.41
CA GLU A 191 -15.85 1.19 13.48
C GLU A 191 -16.67 0.91 14.75
N GLY A 192 -16.24 -0.04 15.59
CA GLY A 192 -17.01 -0.54 16.72
C GLY A 192 -18.19 -1.39 16.26
N LEU A 193 -18.15 -2.69 16.53
CA LEU A 193 -19.24 -3.58 16.13
C LEU A 193 -20.17 -3.81 17.29
N GLN A 194 -21.36 -3.25 17.14
CA GLN A 194 -22.50 -3.56 17.98
C GLN A 194 -23.43 -4.46 17.18
N SER A 195 -23.30 -5.78 17.34
CA SER A 195 -24.34 -6.72 16.91
C SER A 195 -25.54 -6.60 17.87
N GLN A 196 -26.61 -7.34 17.61
CA GLN A 196 -27.81 -7.32 18.48
C GLN A 196 -27.43 -7.68 19.93
N ASP A 197 -26.62 -8.73 20.12
CA ASP A 197 -26.30 -9.26 21.46
C ASP A 197 -24.81 -9.20 21.82
N LEU A 198 -23.93 -8.88 20.86
CA LEU A 198 -22.48 -8.80 21.06
C LEU A 198 -21.94 -7.38 20.84
N GLU A 199 -20.99 -7.01 21.69
CA GLU A 199 -20.16 -5.82 21.56
C GLU A 199 -18.72 -6.24 21.28
N ILE A 200 -18.15 -5.72 20.18
CA ILE A 200 -16.72 -5.81 19.88
C ILE A 200 -16.15 -4.40 19.92
N SER A 201 -15.24 -4.16 20.87
CA SER A 201 -14.64 -2.85 21.11
C SER A 201 -13.11 -2.93 21.06
N PRO A 202 -12.41 -1.93 20.49
CA PRO A 202 -10.96 -1.84 20.57
C PRO A 202 -10.47 -1.86 22.03
N LEU A 203 -9.40 -2.60 22.30
CA LEU A 203 -8.75 -2.67 23.61
C LEU A 203 -7.37 -2.02 23.58
N LEU A 204 -6.52 -2.48 22.67
CA LEU A 204 -5.11 -2.13 22.60
C LEU A 204 -4.64 -2.18 21.16
N ASP A 205 -3.81 -1.22 20.76
CA ASP A 205 -3.07 -1.26 19.51
C ASP A 205 -1.57 -1.13 19.82
N ALA A 206 -0.79 -2.13 19.41
CA ALA A 206 0.66 -2.13 19.61
C ALA A 206 1.35 -1.04 18.77
N GLY A 207 0.77 -0.60 17.65
CA GLY A 207 1.40 0.36 16.75
C GLY A 207 2.34 -0.27 15.70
N SER A 208 3.14 0.56 15.02
CA SER A 208 3.99 0.09 13.92
C SER A 208 5.19 -0.74 14.39
N ASP A 209 5.78 -0.36 15.51
CA ASP A 209 7.13 -0.79 15.93
C ASP A 209 7.10 -1.98 16.89
N TYR A 210 5.90 -2.37 17.32
CA TYR A 210 5.68 -3.39 18.35
C TYR A 210 4.72 -4.47 17.87
N THR A 211 4.85 -5.65 18.48
CA THR A 211 3.92 -6.77 18.32
C THR A 211 3.29 -7.11 19.67
N ALA A 212 2.04 -7.57 19.63
CA ALA A 212 1.31 -8.02 20.79
C ALA A 212 1.34 -9.56 20.88
N SER A 213 1.89 -10.08 21.97
CA SER A 213 2.03 -11.52 22.23
C SER A 213 0.67 -12.21 22.35
N GLN A 214 0.67 -13.55 22.43
CA GLN A 214 -0.54 -14.30 22.80
C GLN A 214 -0.92 -13.98 24.26
N PRO A 215 -2.22 -13.92 24.60
CA PRO A 215 -2.63 -13.49 25.91
C PRO A 215 -2.48 -14.64 26.92
N TYR A 216 -2.19 -14.28 28.17
CA TYR A 216 -2.21 -15.22 29.28
C TYR A 216 -3.41 -14.95 30.19
N TYR A 217 -3.84 -15.96 30.92
CA TYR A 217 -4.93 -15.88 31.90
C TYR A 217 -4.43 -16.22 33.30
N LEU A 218 -4.67 -15.30 34.22
CA LEU A 218 -4.39 -15.43 35.64
C LEU A 218 -5.70 -15.73 36.38
N GLU A 219 -5.98 -17.01 36.57
CA GLU A 219 -7.28 -17.50 37.07
C GLU A 219 -7.62 -16.98 38.47
N GLU A 220 -6.65 -16.97 39.40
CA GLU A 220 -6.86 -16.51 40.77
C GLU A 220 -7.45 -15.11 40.87
N ARG A 221 -7.07 -14.23 39.93
CA ARG A 221 -7.56 -12.85 39.84
C ARG A 221 -8.65 -12.68 38.79
N GLY A 222 -8.78 -13.64 37.87
CA GLY A 222 -9.56 -13.55 36.64
C GLY A 222 -9.12 -12.35 35.79
N GLU A 223 -7.81 -12.20 35.62
CA GLU A 223 -7.20 -11.14 34.82
C GLU A 223 -6.57 -11.74 33.56
N LEU A 224 -6.64 -11.01 32.44
CA LEU A 224 -5.89 -11.34 31.23
C LEU A 224 -4.62 -10.50 31.17
N ILE A 225 -3.53 -11.11 30.75
CA ILE A 225 -2.23 -10.45 30.62
C ILE A 225 -1.85 -10.40 29.14
N ILE A 226 -1.56 -9.20 28.65
CA ILE A 226 -1.10 -8.97 27.28
C ILE A 226 0.25 -8.27 27.35
N SER A 227 1.25 -8.81 26.63
CA SER A 227 2.57 -8.18 26.53
C SER A 227 2.82 -7.64 25.12
N LEU A 228 3.43 -6.47 25.06
CA LEU A 228 3.95 -5.88 23.84
C LEU A 228 5.46 -6.07 23.79
N HIS A 229 5.96 -6.44 22.62
CA HIS A 229 7.36 -6.69 22.34
C HIS A 229 7.83 -5.81 21.19
N TYR A 230 9.12 -5.48 21.17
CA TYR A 230 9.73 -4.86 20.00
C TYR A 230 9.70 -5.84 18.83
N ALA A 231 9.42 -5.34 17.62
CA ALA A 231 9.46 -6.15 16.41
C ALA A 231 10.82 -6.85 16.28
N SER A 232 10.82 -8.18 16.39
CA SER A 232 12.01 -9.01 16.36
C SER A 232 11.66 -10.38 15.80
N SER A 233 12.60 -10.97 15.05
CA SER A 233 12.52 -12.38 14.62
C SER A 233 12.99 -13.35 15.69
N ASN A 234 13.43 -12.86 16.85
CA ASN A 234 13.92 -13.69 17.94
C ASN A 234 12.74 -14.25 18.77
N LYS A 235 12.85 -15.52 19.19
CA LYS A 235 11.87 -16.18 20.07
C LYS A 235 11.70 -15.43 21.40
N ASN A 236 12.77 -14.81 21.88
CA ASN A 236 12.79 -14.02 23.12
C ASN A 236 12.84 -12.52 22.77
N ALA A 237 11.80 -12.03 22.08
CA ALA A 237 11.72 -10.64 21.68
C ALA A 237 11.73 -9.71 22.92
N PRO A 238 12.51 -8.60 22.90
CA PRO A 238 12.57 -7.66 24.01
C PRO A 238 11.18 -7.15 24.38
N LEU A 239 10.87 -7.22 25.67
CA LEU A 239 9.63 -6.72 26.25
C LEU A 239 9.62 -5.19 26.22
N PHE A 240 8.51 -4.62 25.75
CA PHE A 240 8.25 -3.19 25.83
C PHE A 240 7.33 -2.86 27.00
N LYS A 241 6.15 -3.48 27.04
CA LYS A 241 5.10 -3.14 28.00
C LYS A 241 4.20 -4.34 28.30
N ILE A 242 3.66 -4.42 29.52
CA ILE A 242 2.68 -5.43 29.92
C ILE A 242 1.41 -4.74 30.41
N PHE A 243 0.25 -5.30 30.06
CA PHE A 243 -1.06 -4.84 30.50
C PHE A 243 -1.78 -5.94 31.28
N ARG A 244 -2.48 -5.55 32.35
CA ARG A 244 -3.50 -6.37 33.01
C ARG A 244 -4.88 -5.91 32.61
N ILE A 245 -5.70 -6.84 32.20
CA ILE A 245 -7.08 -6.59 31.78
C ILE A 245 -8.00 -7.24 32.80
N ASP A 246 -8.92 -6.46 33.37
CA ASP A 246 -9.88 -6.94 34.34
C ASP A 246 -10.99 -7.81 33.70
N LYS A 247 -11.83 -8.40 34.56
CA LYS A 247 -13.01 -9.20 34.18
C LYS A 247 -14.05 -8.41 33.36
N GLN A 248 -13.96 -7.09 33.31
CA GLN A 248 -14.86 -6.22 32.55
C GLN A 248 -14.27 -5.83 31.18
N GLY A 249 -13.05 -6.26 30.87
CA GLY A 249 -12.35 -5.97 29.63
C GLY A 249 -11.71 -4.58 29.62
N LYS A 250 -11.36 -4.01 30.78
CA LYS A 250 -10.63 -2.75 30.89
C LYS A 250 -9.19 -2.98 31.34
N ILE A 251 -8.30 -2.11 30.92
CA ILE A 251 -6.92 -2.11 31.41
C ILE A 251 -6.95 -1.68 32.88
N ALA A 252 -6.68 -2.61 33.78
CA ALA A 252 -6.63 -2.39 35.22
C ALA A 252 -5.29 -1.78 35.65
N ASP A 253 -4.20 -2.24 35.05
CA ASP A 253 -2.84 -1.78 35.33
C ASP A 253 -1.91 -2.04 34.13
N SER A 254 -0.76 -1.34 34.09
CA SER A 254 0.27 -1.54 33.09
C SER A 254 1.68 -1.33 33.63
N LEU A 255 2.66 -2.01 33.05
CA LEU A 255 4.06 -1.89 33.41
C LEU A 255 4.91 -1.65 32.17
N ASP A 256 5.59 -0.51 32.12
CA ASP A 256 6.64 -0.28 31.12
C ASP A 256 7.93 -1.00 31.55
N ALA A 257 8.57 -1.71 30.62
CA ALA A 257 9.81 -2.44 30.92
C ALA A 257 10.93 -1.52 31.43
N ALA A 258 10.94 -0.26 30.98
CA ALA A 258 11.87 0.77 31.43
C ALA A 258 11.70 1.18 32.90
N GLU A 259 10.56 0.87 33.53
CA GLU A 259 10.36 1.12 34.97
C GLU A 259 11.08 0.11 35.87
N LEU A 260 11.42 -1.07 35.32
CA LEU A 260 12.05 -2.15 36.08
C LEU A 260 13.57 -2.06 36.08
N THR A 261 14.17 -1.49 35.04
CA THR A 261 15.62 -1.40 34.92
C THR A 261 16.07 -0.06 34.36
N ASN A 262 17.10 0.51 34.99
CA ASN A 262 17.86 1.65 34.47
C ASN A 262 19.02 1.21 33.57
N SER A 263 19.26 -0.10 33.43
CA SER A 263 20.30 -0.66 32.56
C SER A 263 19.77 -0.83 31.14
N SER A 264 20.67 -0.88 30.16
CA SER A 264 20.34 -1.19 28.76
C SER A 264 20.04 -2.69 28.54
N GLU A 265 19.78 -3.46 29.59
CA GLU A 265 19.52 -4.89 29.50
C GLU A 265 18.10 -5.14 28.98
N SER A 266 17.98 -5.99 27.96
CA SER A 266 16.68 -6.36 27.41
C SER A 266 15.96 -7.31 28.37
N LEU A 267 14.77 -6.91 28.82
CA LEU A 267 13.87 -7.77 29.55
C LEU A 267 13.06 -8.63 28.58
N ILE A 268 12.71 -9.83 29.02
CA ILE A 268 11.81 -10.75 28.32
C ILE A 268 10.63 -11.09 29.21
N PHE A 269 9.53 -11.52 28.58
CA PHE A 269 8.37 -12.05 29.28
C PHE A 269 8.31 -13.57 29.09
N ASP A 270 8.32 -14.32 30.18
CA ASP A 270 8.30 -15.79 30.16
C ASP A 270 7.36 -16.31 31.24
N LYS A 271 6.23 -16.90 30.81
CA LYS A 271 5.24 -17.56 31.68
C LYS A 271 4.83 -16.76 32.93
N GLY A 272 4.51 -15.48 32.76
CA GLY A 272 4.10 -14.62 33.87
C GLY A 272 5.24 -13.89 34.58
N LEU A 273 6.49 -14.21 34.26
CA LEU A 273 7.67 -13.57 34.85
C LEU A 273 8.31 -12.58 33.87
N VAL A 274 8.69 -11.41 34.38
CA VAL A 274 9.55 -10.48 33.64
C VAL A 274 10.97 -10.68 34.12
N ARG A 275 11.93 -10.89 33.21
CA ARG A 275 13.32 -11.15 33.61
C ARG A 275 14.33 -10.70 32.56
N PRO A 276 15.58 -10.39 32.95
CA PRO A 276 16.68 -10.32 31.98
C PRO A 276 16.84 -11.66 31.27
N ALA A 277 17.11 -11.64 29.96
CA ALA A 277 17.11 -12.84 29.10
C ALA A 277 18.00 -13.99 29.63
N ASP A 278 19.13 -13.67 30.26
CA ASP A 278 20.14 -14.63 30.73
C ASP A 278 20.17 -14.77 32.27
N SER A 279 19.11 -14.34 32.98
CA SER A 279 19.06 -14.36 34.44
C SER A 279 18.03 -15.34 35.00
N LYS A 280 18.37 -15.90 36.17
CA LYS A 280 17.44 -16.64 37.04
C LYS A 280 16.71 -15.73 38.03
N SER A 281 16.91 -14.41 37.94
CA SER A 281 16.18 -13.45 38.76
C SER A 281 15.05 -12.85 37.94
N ALA A 282 13.89 -12.70 38.55
CA ALA A 282 12.68 -12.24 37.90
C ALA A 282 11.94 -11.20 38.74
N TYR A 283 11.14 -10.40 38.06
CA TYR A 283 10.14 -9.52 38.64
C TYR A 283 8.80 -10.26 38.63
N PHE A 284 8.17 -10.32 39.79
CA PHE A 284 6.90 -11.01 40.02
C PHE A 284 5.68 -10.11 39.83
N TRP A 285 5.88 -8.92 39.23
CA TRP A 285 4.88 -7.86 39.15
C TRP A 285 3.49 -8.40 38.82
N ILE A 286 3.32 -9.25 37.81
CA ILE A 286 2.02 -9.84 37.42
C ILE A 286 1.26 -10.48 38.57
N PHE A 287 1.95 -11.19 39.45
CA PHE A 287 1.36 -11.97 40.53
C PHE A 287 1.15 -11.16 41.81
N ASP A 288 2.03 -10.22 42.15
CA ASP A 288 2.04 -9.54 43.45
C ASP A 288 2.18 -8.00 43.39
N GLY A 289 2.43 -7.44 42.21
CA GLY A 289 2.66 -6.00 41.98
C GLY A 289 4.09 -5.56 42.28
N THR A 290 4.98 -6.46 42.68
CA THR A 290 6.34 -6.15 43.11
C THR A 290 7.25 -5.87 41.91
N LYS A 291 7.91 -4.72 41.93
CA LYS A 291 8.90 -4.29 40.92
C LYS A 291 10.35 -4.56 41.34
N THR A 292 10.57 -5.29 42.43
CA THR A 292 11.92 -5.66 42.86
C THR A 292 12.36 -6.97 42.22
N LEU A 293 13.62 -7.03 41.81
CA LEU A 293 14.21 -8.23 41.25
C LEU A 293 14.45 -9.26 42.35
N VAL A 294 13.90 -10.46 42.20
CA VAL A 294 14.04 -11.56 43.17
C VAL A 294 14.62 -12.78 42.48
N GLN A 295 15.52 -13.49 43.15
CA GLN A 295 16.04 -14.76 42.64
C GLN A 295 14.93 -15.81 42.63
N GLU A 296 14.70 -16.46 41.50
CA GLU A 296 13.63 -17.44 41.35
C GLU A 296 13.82 -18.60 42.35
N GLY A 297 12.92 -18.67 43.34
CA GLY A 297 12.73 -19.84 44.20
C GLY A 297 11.78 -20.85 43.55
N TRP A 298 11.59 -22.00 44.19
CA TRP A 298 10.61 -23.01 43.73
C TRP A 298 9.23 -22.37 43.46
N PRO A 299 8.53 -22.76 42.39
CA PRO A 299 7.26 -22.14 42.02
C PRO A 299 6.25 -22.28 43.17
N ASP A 300 5.81 -21.14 43.71
CA ASP A 300 4.64 -21.08 44.58
C ASP A 300 3.40 -21.36 43.72
N SER A 301 2.50 -22.21 44.19
CA SER A 301 1.22 -22.51 43.54
C SER A 301 0.39 -21.25 43.20
N LYS A 302 0.66 -20.12 43.86
CA LYS A 302 0.02 -18.82 43.60
C LYS A 302 0.55 -18.09 42.37
N ASN A 303 1.66 -18.55 41.80
CA ASN A 303 2.30 -17.94 40.62
C ASN A 303 1.98 -18.73 39.34
N GLU A 304 0.76 -19.24 39.22
CA GLU A 304 0.32 -20.01 38.07
C GLU A 304 -0.43 -19.12 37.08
N ILE A 305 0.00 -19.15 35.82
CA ILE A 305 -0.62 -18.41 34.72
C ILE A 305 -0.66 -19.29 33.48
N THR A 306 -1.75 -19.26 32.74
CA THR A 306 -1.95 -20.13 31.58
C THR A 306 -1.93 -19.32 30.29
N GLU A 307 -1.12 -19.75 29.32
CA GLU A 307 -1.15 -19.18 27.97
C GLU A 307 -2.42 -19.63 27.26
N LEU A 308 -3.25 -18.67 26.81
CA LEU A 308 -4.51 -19.01 26.15
C LEU A 308 -4.26 -19.56 24.75
N GLN A 309 -4.92 -20.68 24.46
CA GLN A 309 -4.87 -21.30 23.14
C GLN A 309 -5.83 -20.62 22.18
N LYS A 310 -5.44 -20.58 20.90
CA LYS A 310 -6.27 -20.05 19.83
C LYS A 310 -7.49 -20.95 19.62
N ASP A 311 -8.69 -20.39 19.74
CA ASP A 311 -9.91 -21.07 19.33
C ASP A 311 -10.16 -20.81 17.83
N THR A 312 -9.77 -21.78 17.01
CA THR A 312 -9.92 -21.71 15.56
C THR A 312 -11.35 -21.98 15.09
N ALA A 313 -12.23 -22.50 15.95
CA ALA A 313 -13.63 -22.73 15.63
C ALA A 313 -14.48 -21.47 15.86
N ALA A 314 -14.07 -20.61 16.81
CA ALA A 314 -14.79 -19.39 17.15
C ALA A 314 -14.77 -18.33 16.04
N VAL A 315 -13.73 -18.27 15.20
CA VAL A 315 -13.63 -17.30 14.10
C VAL A 315 -13.54 -18.00 12.76
N ARG A 316 -14.46 -17.66 11.86
CA ARG A 316 -14.53 -18.25 10.52
C ARG A 316 -14.54 -17.20 9.42
N LEU A 317 -13.66 -17.36 8.44
CA LEU A 317 -13.75 -16.65 7.17
C LEU A 317 -14.93 -17.24 6.38
N GLU A 318 -15.97 -16.44 6.17
CA GLU A 318 -17.15 -16.83 5.41
C GLU A 318 -16.95 -16.60 3.91
N TYR A 319 -16.33 -15.48 3.55
CA TYR A 319 -16.13 -15.10 2.15
C TYR A 319 -14.90 -14.23 1.99
N PHE A 320 -14.25 -14.33 0.82
CA PHE A 320 -13.12 -13.50 0.45
C PHE A 320 -13.39 -12.84 -0.91
N HIS A 321 -13.40 -11.51 -0.92
CA HIS A 321 -13.60 -10.72 -2.14
C HIS A 321 -12.27 -10.13 -2.59
N LYS A 322 -11.81 -10.47 -3.80
CA LYS A 322 -10.52 -10.00 -4.32
C LYS A 322 -10.62 -8.51 -4.63
N THR A 323 -9.60 -7.74 -4.30
CA THR A 323 -9.55 -6.30 -4.58
C THR A 323 -8.33 -5.92 -5.41
N ALA A 324 -7.21 -6.61 -5.23
CA ALA A 324 -5.97 -6.36 -5.96
C ALA A 324 -5.16 -7.65 -6.16
N ARG A 325 -4.35 -7.67 -7.21
CA ARG A 325 -3.37 -8.74 -7.45
C ARG A 325 -2.09 -8.42 -6.66
N LEU A 326 -1.55 -9.42 -5.96
CA LEU A 326 -0.24 -9.36 -5.29
C LEU A 326 0.77 -10.22 -6.05
N GLU A 327 1.96 -9.68 -6.23
CA GLU A 327 3.11 -10.41 -6.75
C GLU A 327 4.01 -10.76 -5.57
N CYS A 328 4.11 -12.05 -5.26
CA CYS A 328 4.79 -12.54 -4.06
C CYS A 328 6.09 -13.26 -4.45
N GLY A 329 7.16 -13.02 -3.69
CA GLY A 329 8.50 -13.56 -3.91
C GLY A 329 9.08 -13.14 -5.26
N THR A 330 9.70 -14.08 -5.97
CA THR A 330 10.29 -13.87 -7.31
C THR A 330 9.27 -13.72 -8.45
N GLY A 331 8.01 -13.38 -8.13
CA GLY A 331 6.93 -13.17 -9.10
C GLY A 331 6.26 -14.45 -9.62
N SER A 332 6.66 -15.63 -9.13
CA SER A 332 6.12 -16.93 -9.60
C SER A 332 4.80 -17.34 -8.92
N GLN A 333 4.45 -16.75 -7.78
CA GLN A 333 3.20 -17.02 -7.08
C GLN A 333 2.32 -15.76 -7.03
N VAL A 334 1.22 -15.80 -7.77
CA VAL A 334 0.19 -14.76 -7.73
C VAL A 334 -0.73 -15.04 -6.54
N ARG A 335 -0.74 -14.15 -5.56
CA ARG A 335 -1.80 -14.11 -4.54
C ARG A 335 -2.75 -12.96 -4.81
N TRP A 336 -3.91 -13.00 -4.18
CA TRP A 336 -4.89 -11.94 -4.27
C TRP A 336 -4.98 -11.25 -2.93
N ASN A 337 -4.85 -9.93 -2.91
CA ASN A 337 -5.34 -9.13 -1.81
C ASN A 337 -6.86 -8.96 -1.94
N GLY A 338 -7.53 -8.73 -0.84
CA GLY A 338 -8.97 -8.65 -0.78
C GLY A 338 -9.50 -8.27 0.58
N THR A 339 -10.82 -8.17 0.63
CA THR A 339 -11.58 -8.03 1.87
C THR A 339 -12.04 -9.41 2.31
N GLY A 340 -11.67 -9.80 3.53
CA GLY A 340 -12.19 -11.00 4.19
C GLY A 340 -13.43 -10.67 5.01
N TYR A 341 -14.48 -11.48 4.87
CA TYR A 341 -15.73 -11.36 5.63
C TYR A 341 -15.79 -12.50 6.62
N PHE A 342 -15.87 -12.16 7.90
CA PHE A 342 -15.71 -13.08 9.01
C PHE A 342 -16.97 -13.16 9.86
N GLN A 343 -17.12 -14.30 10.52
CA GLN A 343 -18.07 -14.54 11.60
C GLN A 343 -17.32 -14.91 12.87
N ILE A 344 -17.76 -14.36 14.00
CA ILE A 344 -17.36 -14.79 15.34
C ILE A 344 -18.55 -15.49 15.97
N PHE A 345 -18.35 -16.71 16.46
CA PHE A 345 -19.29 -17.46 17.27
C PHE A 345 -18.93 -17.26 18.74
N TYR A 346 -19.80 -16.59 19.49
CA TYR A 346 -19.65 -16.40 20.94
C TYR A 346 -20.89 -17.01 21.60
N ARG A 347 -20.75 -18.17 22.23
CA ARG A 347 -21.88 -18.95 22.77
C ARG A 347 -22.94 -19.17 21.68
N ASP A 348 -24.16 -18.69 21.89
CA ASP A 348 -25.28 -18.81 20.95
C ASP A 348 -25.39 -17.62 19.98
N ASP A 349 -24.53 -16.60 20.13
CA ASP A 349 -24.56 -15.37 19.35
C ASP A 349 -23.52 -15.38 18.23
N THR A 350 -23.82 -14.64 17.15
CA THR A 350 -22.90 -14.45 16.03
C THR A 350 -22.68 -12.97 15.74
N ALA A 351 -21.42 -12.56 15.66
CA ALA A 351 -21.02 -11.25 15.16
C ALA A 351 -20.41 -11.38 13.76
N ARG A 352 -20.66 -10.39 12.90
CA ARG A 352 -20.21 -10.35 11.51
C ARG A 352 -19.38 -9.11 11.27
N PHE A 353 -18.20 -9.27 10.68
CA PHE A 353 -17.28 -8.18 10.44
C PHE A 353 -16.41 -8.42 9.21
N LYS A 354 -15.83 -7.36 8.67
CA LYS A 354 -14.89 -7.46 7.56
C LYS A 354 -13.50 -6.95 7.96
N ILE A 355 -12.49 -7.48 7.29
CA ILE A 355 -11.12 -7.00 7.34
C ILE A 355 -10.69 -6.68 5.91
N ASP A 356 -10.43 -5.41 5.66
CA ASP A 356 -9.86 -4.95 4.40
C ASP A 356 -8.35 -5.28 4.35
N SER A 357 -7.87 -5.58 3.15
CA SER A 357 -6.48 -5.97 2.89
C SER A 357 -6.00 -7.16 3.71
N LEU A 358 -6.72 -8.28 3.63
CA LEU A 358 -6.43 -9.49 4.41
C LEU A 358 -5.05 -10.08 4.06
N TYR A 359 -4.57 -9.92 2.84
CA TYR A 359 -3.24 -10.37 2.43
C TYR A 359 -2.34 -9.18 2.15
N ALA A 360 -1.13 -9.19 2.70
CA ALA A 360 -0.14 -8.14 2.48
C ALA A 360 1.19 -8.74 2.06
N GLN A 361 1.98 -7.96 1.32
CA GLN A 361 3.36 -8.30 1.04
C GLN A 361 4.20 -8.03 2.29
N ASP A 362 5.02 -8.99 2.70
CA ASP A 362 5.98 -8.81 3.78
C ASP A 362 7.24 -8.08 3.28
N ALA A 363 8.11 -7.67 4.21
CA ALA A 363 9.33 -6.93 3.88
C ALA A 363 10.33 -7.76 3.05
N ASP A 364 10.26 -9.09 3.15
CA ASP A 364 11.09 -10.04 2.41
C ASP A 364 10.50 -10.35 1.01
N GLY A 365 9.43 -9.66 0.64
CA GLY A 365 8.73 -9.80 -0.63
C GLY A 365 7.77 -10.98 -0.71
N GLY A 366 7.66 -11.81 0.34
CA GLY A 366 6.64 -12.83 0.50
C GLY A 366 5.25 -12.22 0.73
N CYS A 367 4.22 -13.07 0.88
CA CYS A 367 2.86 -12.61 1.12
C CYS A 367 2.19 -13.43 2.21
N GLY A 368 1.81 -12.78 3.30
CA GLY A 368 1.11 -13.37 4.43
C GLY A 368 -0.37 -12.99 4.46
N ALA A 369 -1.20 -13.87 5.02
CA ALA A 369 -2.50 -13.45 5.52
C ALA A 369 -2.31 -12.76 6.87
N ARG A 370 -3.03 -11.67 7.12
CA ARG A 370 -3.12 -11.08 8.46
C ARG A 370 -3.82 -12.07 9.38
N PRO A 371 -3.17 -12.59 10.43
CA PRO A 371 -3.80 -13.53 11.34
C PRO A 371 -4.95 -12.86 12.09
N VAL A 372 -6.01 -13.63 12.29
CA VAL A 372 -7.17 -13.26 13.10
C VAL A 372 -7.33 -14.36 14.14
N ASP A 373 -6.86 -14.09 15.34
CA ASP A 373 -6.83 -15.06 16.42
C ASP A 373 -7.92 -14.72 17.45
N TYR A 374 -8.56 -15.74 18.01
CA TYR A 374 -9.56 -15.58 19.06
C TYR A 374 -9.19 -16.41 20.28
N TYR A 375 -9.37 -15.81 21.45
CA TYR A 375 -8.97 -16.39 22.73
C TYR A 375 -10.09 -16.22 23.75
N SER A 376 -10.50 -17.33 24.36
CA SER A 376 -11.45 -17.35 25.47
C SER A 376 -10.79 -17.99 26.69
N ALA A 377 -11.19 -17.56 27.88
CA ALA A 377 -10.82 -18.19 29.13
C ALA A 377 -12.08 -18.70 29.83
N GLU A 378 -11.99 -19.90 30.42
CA GLU A 378 -13.06 -20.41 31.27
C GLU A 378 -13.26 -19.51 32.49
N GLY A 379 -14.51 -19.23 32.85
CA GLY A 379 -14.84 -18.33 33.97
C GLY A 379 -14.86 -16.83 33.62
N LEU A 380 -14.49 -16.41 32.41
CA LEU A 380 -14.66 -15.04 31.94
C LEU A 380 -15.87 -14.89 31.01
N ASP A 381 -16.65 -13.83 31.23
CA ASP A 381 -17.77 -13.44 30.36
C ASP A 381 -17.32 -12.50 29.22
N LEU A 382 -16.11 -12.74 28.71
CA LEU A 382 -15.52 -12.01 27.60
C LEU A 382 -14.47 -12.87 26.90
N ALA A 383 -14.11 -12.47 25.69
CA ALA A 383 -13.04 -13.06 24.90
C ALA A 383 -12.19 -11.96 24.25
N LEU A 384 -11.02 -12.34 23.76
CA LEU A 384 -10.12 -11.47 23.02
C LEU A 384 -10.08 -11.87 21.55
N LEU A 385 -10.16 -10.87 20.68
CA LEU A 385 -9.86 -11.00 19.26
C LEU A 385 -8.56 -10.24 18.97
N ARG A 386 -7.56 -10.91 18.40
CA ARG A 386 -6.29 -10.32 18.00
C ARG A 386 -6.18 -10.27 16.48
N LEU A 387 -5.92 -9.09 15.94
CA LEU A 387 -5.69 -8.85 14.52
C LEU A 387 -4.22 -8.54 14.26
N ASP A 388 -3.64 -9.24 13.28
CA ASP A 388 -2.31 -8.96 12.70
C ASP A 388 -1.18 -8.93 13.75
N GLU A 389 -1.35 -9.70 14.84
CA GLU A 389 -0.42 -9.73 15.98
C GLU A 389 -0.15 -8.33 16.58
N LYS A 390 -1.08 -7.39 16.43
CA LYS A 390 -0.90 -5.99 16.83
C LYS A 390 -2.04 -5.44 17.64
N THR A 391 -3.27 -5.64 17.15
CA THR A 391 -4.44 -4.98 17.73
C THR A 391 -5.31 -6.00 18.43
N TYR A 392 -5.65 -5.73 19.69
CA TYR A 392 -6.59 -6.50 20.48
C TYR A 392 -7.94 -5.79 20.56
N TYR A 393 -9.00 -6.59 20.50
CA TYR A 393 -10.38 -6.18 20.71
C TYR A 393 -10.99 -7.07 21.80
N ILE A 394 -11.86 -6.49 22.62
CA ILE A 394 -12.74 -7.24 23.54
C ILE A 394 -13.97 -7.69 22.76
N VAL A 395 -14.36 -8.95 22.94
CA VAL A 395 -15.64 -9.50 22.51
C VAL A 395 -16.43 -9.88 23.77
N LYS A 396 -17.61 -9.28 23.97
CA LYS A 396 -18.44 -9.56 25.16
C LYS A 396 -19.94 -9.40 24.84
N PRO A 397 -20.83 -10.01 25.65
CA PRO A 397 -22.25 -9.76 25.53
C PRO A 397 -22.57 -8.29 25.85
N LYS A 398 -23.56 -7.74 25.14
CA LYS A 398 -24.13 -6.44 25.51
C LYS A 398 -24.84 -6.56 26.85
N LYS A 399 -24.57 -5.61 27.75
CA LYS A 399 -25.40 -5.43 28.94
C LYS A 399 -26.80 -5.02 28.48
N LYS A 400 -27.79 -5.85 28.79
CA LYS A 400 -29.21 -5.55 28.56
C LYS A 400 -29.68 -4.38 29.44
#